data_AF-A0A849E9R1-F1
#
_entry.id   AF-A0A849E9R1-F1
#
_cell.length_a   1.000
_cell.length_b   1.000
_cell.length_c   1.000
_cell.angle_alpha   90.00
_cell.angle_beta   90.00
_cell.angle_gamma   90.00
#
_symmetry.space_group_name_H-M   'P 1'
#
loop_
_entity.id
_entity.type
_entity.pdbx_description
1 polymer ?
#
loop_
_entity_poly.entity_id
_entity_poly.type
_entity_poly.pdbx_seq_one_letter_code
_entity_poly.pdbx_strand_id
1 'polypeptide(L)'
;MNIDTATIERVRDAIGLDPDGGRTLVVAAMSGGVDSTVVAGLLKAAGYGVAGITLQLYDHGDAVRRKGACCAGQDIHDARKAAAALDIPHYVLDFESRFKDAVIEEFADAYVRGETPIPCVTCNQTVKFADLLSRAQA
;
A
#
# COMPACT_ATOMS: atom_id res chain seq x y z
N MET A 1 7.22 2.88 20.39
CA MET A 1 5.92 2.19 20.60
C MET A 1 6.18 1.07 21.59
N ASN A 2 5.48 1.02 22.73
CA ASN A 2 5.61 -0.11 23.67
C ASN A 2 4.63 -1.19 23.23
N ILE A 3 5.13 -2.20 22.52
CA ILE A 3 4.37 -3.38 22.11
C ILE A 3 4.82 -4.52 23.01
N ASP A 4 3.88 -5.25 23.58
CA ASP A 4 4.19 -6.38 24.45
C ASP A 4 4.71 -7.59 23.65
N THR A 5 5.47 -8.45 24.32
CA THR A 5 6.11 -9.62 23.71
C THR A 5 5.09 -10.57 23.06
N ALA A 6 3.92 -10.76 23.66
CA ALA A 6 2.91 -11.66 23.11
C ALA A 6 2.33 -11.15 21.78
N THR A 7 2.15 -9.83 21.64
CA THR A 7 1.78 -9.22 20.36
C THR A 7 2.89 -9.41 19.31
N ILE A 8 4.16 -9.28 19.69
CA ILE A 8 5.29 -9.51 18.76
C ILE A 8 5.35 -10.96 18.27
N GLU A 9 5.16 -11.92 19.17
CA GLU A 9 5.13 -13.35 18.82
C GLU A 9 3.99 -13.66 17.85
N ARG A 10 2.79 -13.13 18.09
CA ARG A 10 1.66 -13.27 17.16
C ARG A 10 1.94 -12.70 15.78
N VAL A 11 2.66 -11.58 15.69
CA VAL A 11 3.05 -11.00 14.40
C VAL A 11 4.00 -11.95 13.66
N ARG A 12 4.99 -12.52 14.36
CA ARG A 12 5.93 -13.46 13.75
C ARG A 12 5.23 -14.73 13.27
N ASP A 13 4.34 -15.28 14.10
CA ASP A 13 3.55 -16.47 13.75
C ASP A 13 2.63 -16.21 12.54
N ALA A 14 1.99 -15.04 12.49
CA ALA A 14 1.10 -14.68 11.39
C ALA A 14 1.83 -14.49 10.04
N ILE A 15 3.07 -13.99 10.09
CA ILE A 15 3.89 -13.82 8.89
C ILE A 15 4.54 -15.15 8.47
N GLY A 16 4.87 -16.02 9.42
CA GLY A 16 5.41 -17.35 9.14
C GLY A 16 6.81 -17.35 8.52
N LEU A 17 7.55 -16.24 8.67
CA LEU A 17 8.93 -16.08 8.19
C LEU A 17 9.84 -15.72 9.37
N ASP A 18 11.13 -16.07 9.29
CA ASP A 18 12.12 -15.59 10.25
C ASP A 18 12.49 -14.15 9.89
N PRO A 19 12.50 -13.19 10.84
CA PRO A 19 13.03 -11.85 10.61
C PRO A 19 14.50 -11.81 10.13
N ASP A 20 15.30 -12.86 10.41
CA ASP A 20 16.73 -12.99 10.06
C ASP A 20 17.54 -11.71 10.35
N GLY A 21 17.38 -11.17 11.56
CA GLY A 21 18.06 -9.93 11.98
C GLY A 21 17.74 -8.71 11.11
N GLY A 22 16.57 -8.70 10.46
CA GLY A 22 16.12 -7.65 9.55
C GLY A 22 16.46 -7.90 8.08
N ARG A 23 17.06 -9.03 7.73
CA ARG A 23 17.36 -9.41 6.33
C ARG A 23 16.12 -9.84 5.57
N THR A 24 15.13 -10.42 6.26
CA THR A 24 13.81 -10.65 5.67
C THR A 24 13.12 -9.30 5.51
N LEU A 25 13.12 -8.80 4.28
CA LEU A 25 12.50 -7.54 3.89
C LEU A 25 11.01 -7.76 3.61
N VAL A 26 10.16 -7.03 4.32
CA VAL A 26 8.72 -6.97 4.09
C VAL A 26 8.37 -5.64 3.45
N VAL A 27 7.76 -5.70 2.27
CA VAL A 27 7.21 -4.54 1.59
C VAL A 27 5.79 -4.31 2.08
N ALA A 28 5.56 -3.19 2.77
CA ALA A 28 4.25 -2.80 3.26
C ALA A 28 3.60 -1.80 2.29
N ALA A 29 2.48 -2.19 1.68
CA ALA A 29 1.66 -1.26 0.92
C ALA A 29 1.00 -0.24 1.87
N MET A 30 1.46 1.01 1.85
CA MET A 30 1.01 2.09 2.75
C MET A 30 0.12 3.07 2.00
N SER A 31 -1.17 3.07 2.32
CA SER A 31 -2.17 3.97 1.74
C SER A 31 -2.27 5.32 2.47
N GLY A 32 -1.50 5.54 3.52
CA GLY A 32 -1.65 6.69 4.43
C GLY A 32 -2.64 6.44 5.57
N GLY A 33 -3.38 5.33 5.52
CA GLY A 33 -4.31 4.92 6.57
C GLY A 33 -3.65 4.29 7.80
N VAL A 34 -4.42 4.23 8.88
CA VAL A 34 -4.01 3.67 10.18
C VAL A 34 -3.64 2.19 10.05
N ASP A 35 -4.43 1.38 9.34
CA ASP A 35 -4.20 -0.07 9.25
C ASP A 35 -2.81 -0.39 8.69
N SER A 36 -2.48 0.20 7.53
CA SER A 36 -1.17 -0.01 6.90
C SER A 36 0.00 0.52 7.74
N THR A 37 -0.23 1.61 8.48
CA THR A 37 0.77 2.19 9.39
C THR A 37 1.02 1.28 10.60
N VAL A 38 -0.04 0.75 11.21
CA VAL A 38 0.06 -0.18 12.33
C VAL A 38 0.75 -1.46 11.87
N VAL A 39 0.39 -2.02 10.71
CA VAL A 39 1.07 -3.19 10.14
C VAL A 39 2.57 -2.93 9.97
N ALA A 40 2.96 -1.82 9.34
CA ALA A 40 4.38 -1.49 9.17
C ALA A 40 5.13 -1.35 10.50
N GLY A 41 4.51 -0.70 11.49
CA GLY A 41 5.09 -0.54 12.83
C GLY A 41 5.22 -1.85 13.60
N LEU A 42 4.22 -2.73 13.51
CA LEU A 42 4.25 -4.07 14.11
C LEU A 42 5.36 -4.93 13.50
N LEU A 43 5.52 -4.91 12.17
CA LEU A 43 6.57 -5.66 11.47
C LEU A 43 7.97 -5.17 11.85
N LYS A 44 8.18 -3.85 11.86
CA LYS A 44 9.46 -3.25 12.28
C LYS A 44 9.80 -3.66 13.72
N ALA A 45 8.84 -3.57 14.63
CA ALA A 45 9.05 -3.96 16.02
C ALA A 45 9.25 -5.48 16.20
N ALA A 46 8.69 -6.30 15.33
CA ALA A 46 8.92 -7.74 15.30
C ALA A 46 10.30 -8.13 14.76
N GLY A 47 11.10 -7.16 14.26
CA GLY A 47 12.49 -7.33 13.85
C GLY A 47 12.70 -7.49 12.36
N TYR A 48 11.66 -7.34 11.53
CA TYR A 48 11.78 -7.41 10.08
C TYR A 48 12.42 -6.14 9.51
N GLY A 49 13.11 -6.28 8.37
CA GLY A 49 13.36 -5.15 7.49
C GLY A 49 12.02 -4.73 6.89
N VAL A 50 11.68 -3.44 6.90
CA VAL A 50 10.40 -2.96 6.37
C VAL A 50 10.64 -1.80 5.42
N ALA A 51 10.02 -1.86 4.24
CA ALA A 51 9.95 -0.75 3.31
C ALA A 51 8.47 -0.42 3.02
N GLY A 52 8.09 0.84 3.22
CA GLY A 52 6.76 1.32 2.88
C GLY A 52 6.67 1.67 1.39
N ILE A 53 5.58 1.28 0.73
CA ILE A 53 5.31 1.66 -0.66
C ILE A 53 3.90 2.21 -0.78
N THR A 54 3.75 3.40 -1.34
CA THR A 54 2.44 3.94 -1.76
C THR A 54 2.28 3.79 -3.27
N LEU A 55 1.15 3.24 -3.70
CA LEU A 55 0.78 3.17 -5.12
C LEU A 55 0.00 4.42 -5.47
N GLN A 56 0.53 5.25 -6.37
CA GLN A 56 -0.18 6.36 -6.96
C GLN A 56 -0.98 5.85 -8.15
N LEU A 57 -2.32 5.91 -8.05
CA LEU A 57 -3.24 5.30 -9.01
C LEU A 57 -3.96 6.32 -9.92
N TYR A 58 -3.78 7.62 -9.69
CA TYR A 58 -4.44 8.69 -10.45
C TYR A 58 -3.65 10.00 -10.41
N ASP A 59 -3.76 10.78 -11.49
CA ASP A 59 -3.04 12.03 -11.66
C ASP A 59 -3.39 13.08 -10.59
N HIS A 60 -2.34 13.76 -10.14
CA HIS A 60 -2.41 14.95 -9.30
C HIS A 60 -2.66 16.23 -10.13
N GLY A 61 -2.34 16.26 -11.42
CA GLY A 61 -2.36 17.42 -12.30
C GLY A 61 -3.74 18.06 -12.50
N ASP A 62 -4.78 17.27 -12.78
CA ASP A 62 -6.14 17.80 -12.97
C ASP A 62 -6.89 18.05 -11.66
N ALA A 63 -6.55 17.33 -10.59
CA ALA A 63 -7.15 17.45 -9.26
C ALA A 63 -6.66 18.69 -8.49
N VAL A 64 -5.43 19.16 -8.73
CA VAL A 64 -4.90 20.36 -8.07
C VAL A 64 -5.68 21.64 -8.42
N ARG A 65 -6.49 21.65 -9.49
CA ARG A 65 -7.32 22.79 -9.89
C ARG A 65 -8.72 22.85 -9.28
N ARG A 66 -9.20 21.80 -8.60
CA ARG A 66 -10.54 21.80 -7.97
C ARG A 66 -10.43 21.79 -6.44
N LYS A 67 -11.00 22.82 -5.80
CA LYS A 67 -11.27 22.82 -4.35
C LYS A 67 -12.12 21.58 -4.02
N GLY A 68 -11.52 20.57 -3.37
CA GLY A 68 -12.18 19.33 -2.97
C GLY A 68 -11.60 18.02 -3.54
N ALA A 69 -10.58 18.06 -4.40
CA ALA A 69 -10.03 16.85 -5.04
C ALA A 69 -8.75 16.29 -4.38
N CYS A 70 -8.38 16.78 -3.19
CA CYS A 70 -7.05 16.58 -2.60
C CYS A 70 -7.05 15.50 -1.50
N CYS A 71 -7.23 14.23 -1.87
CA CYS A 71 -6.97 13.11 -0.96
C CYS A 71 -5.67 12.37 -1.31
N ALA A 72 -5.38 12.06 -2.58
CA ALA A 72 -4.19 11.26 -2.88
C ALA A 72 -2.85 11.91 -2.54
N GLY A 73 -2.71 13.23 -2.69
CA GLY A 73 -1.51 13.93 -2.22
C GLY A 73 -1.39 13.93 -0.70
N GLN A 74 -2.52 14.00 0.00
CA GLN A 74 -2.59 13.95 1.46
C GLN A 74 -2.25 12.54 1.97
N ASP A 75 -2.80 11.50 1.35
CA ASP A 75 -2.56 10.09 1.66
C ASP A 75 -1.08 9.70 1.47
N ILE A 76 -0.47 10.14 0.36
CA ILE A 76 0.98 9.96 0.13
C ILE A 76 1.79 10.70 1.21
N HIS A 77 1.36 11.91 1.57
CA HIS A 77 2.05 12.68 2.59
C HIS A 77 1.94 12.04 3.98
N ASP A 78 0.77 11.51 4.33
CA ASP A 78 0.51 10.83 5.60
C ASP A 78 1.25 9.50 5.67
N ALA A 79 1.31 8.73 4.58
CA ALA A 79 2.14 7.53 4.48
C ALA A 79 3.63 7.87 4.69
N ARG A 80 4.12 8.94 4.06
CA ARG A 80 5.50 9.41 4.22
C ARG A 80 5.80 9.83 5.66
N LYS A 81 4.90 10.59 6.30
CA LYS A 81 5.04 11.01 7.70
C LYS A 81 5.06 9.81 8.65
N ALA A 82 4.15 8.87 8.45
CA ALA A 82 4.06 7.65 9.23
C ALA A 82 5.34 6.80 9.10
N ALA A 83 5.81 6.58 7.87
CA ALA A 83 7.04 5.85 7.61
C ALA A 83 8.28 6.53 8.25
N ALA A 84 8.38 7.85 8.17
CA ALA A 84 9.44 8.60 8.83
C ALA A 84 9.38 8.47 10.36
N ALA A 85 8.18 8.51 10.95
CA ALA A 85 8.00 8.31 12.39
C ALA A 85 8.35 6.88 12.86
N LEU A 86 8.26 5.89 11.95
CA LEU A 86 8.60 4.49 12.19
C LEU A 86 10.07 4.15 11.85
N ASP A 87 10.84 5.10 11.33
CA ASP A 87 12.21 4.90 10.84
C ASP A 87 12.30 3.75 9.81
N ILE A 88 11.47 3.86 8.77
CA ILE A 88 11.46 2.95 7.62
C ILE A 88 11.54 3.75 6.31
N PRO A 89 12.23 3.24 5.27
CA PRO A 89 12.21 3.86 3.94
C PRO A 89 10.80 3.82 3.36
N HIS A 90 10.45 4.86 2.59
CA HIS A 90 9.15 4.99 1.92
C HIS A 90 9.33 5.40 0.46
N TYR A 91 8.66 4.68 -0.43
CA TYR A 91 8.66 4.93 -1.88
C TYR A 91 7.25 5.17 -2.39
N VAL A 92 7.15 5.93 -3.47
CA VAL A 92 5.90 6.13 -4.21
C VAL A 92 6.10 5.57 -5.60
N LEU A 93 5.22 4.66 -6.02
CA LEU A 93 5.25 4.07 -7.35
C LEU A 93 4.06 4.57 -8.15
N ASP A 94 4.33 5.09 -9.34
CA ASP A 94 3.31 5.49 -10.29
C ASP A 94 2.76 4.27 -11.03
N PHE A 95 1.51 3.95 -10.74
CA PHE A 95 0.75 2.82 -11.28
C PHE A 95 -0.53 3.31 -11.97
N GLU A 96 -0.63 4.60 -12.30
CA GLU A 96 -1.84 5.21 -12.84
C GLU A 96 -2.29 4.54 -14.15
N SER A 97 -1.39 4.43 -15.13
CA SER A 97 -1.70 3.79 -16.43
C SER A 97 -2.15 2.34 -16.24
N ARG A 98 -1.44 1.59 -15.41
CA ARG A 98 -1.77 0.19 -15.09
C ARG A 98 -3.14 0.06 -14.44
N PHE A 99 -3.45 0.90 -13.48
CA PHE A 99 -4.75 0.90 -12.81
C PHE A 99 -5.88 1.30 -13.74
N LYS A 100 -5.65 2.31 -14.59
CA LYS A 100 -6.62 2.72 -15.60
C LYS A 100 -6.97 1.56 -16.53
N ASP A 101 -5.96 0.99 -17.19
CA ASP A 101 -6.14 -0.04 -18.21
C ASP A 101 -6.69 -1.34 -17.61
N ALA A 102 -6.19 -1.75 -16.43
CA ALA A 102 -6.56 -3.03 -15.83
C ALA A 102 -7.85 -3.00 -14.99
N VAL A 103 -8.31 -1.82 -14.55
CA VAL A 103 -9.44 -1.70 -13.61
C VAL A 103 -10.49 -0.72 -14.09
N ILE A 104 -10.11 0.51 -14.45
CA ILE A 104 -11.07 1.59 -14.70
C ILE A 104 -11.81 1.41 -16.02
N GLU A 105 -11.13 0.96 -17.09
CA GLU A 105 -11.77 0.77 -18.41
C GLU A 105 -12.89 -0.28 -18.35
N GLU A 106 -12.61 -1.49 -17.85
CA GLU A 106 -13.64 -2.52 -17.69
C GLU A 106 -14.73 -2.11 -16.69
N PHE A 107 -14.36 -1.40 -15.61
CA PHE A 107 -15.34 -0.89 -14.66
C PHE A 107 -16.34 0.06 -15.35
N ALA A 108 -15.86 1.01 -16.15
CA ALA A 108 -16.71 1.94 -16.87
C ALA A 108 -17.58 1.23 -17.92
N ASP A 109 -17.00 0.31 -18.70
CA ASP A 109 -17.71 -0.44 -19.73
C ASP A 109 -18.81 -1.33 -19.12
N ALA A 110 -18.57 -1.97 -17.98
CA ALA A 110 -19.57 -2.75 -17.27
C ALA A 110 -20.77 -1.90 -16.81
N TYR A 111 -20.53 -0.67 -16.35
CA TYR A 111 -21.62 0.26 -16.04
C TYR A 111 -22.45 0.63 -17.29
N VAL A 112 -21.80 0.83 -18.44
CA VAL A 112 -22.51 1.10 -19.71
C VAL A 112 -23.41 -0.09 -20.10
N ARG A 113 -23.00 -1.32 -19.76
CA ARG A 113 -23.82 -2.53 -19.95
C ARG A 113 -24.92 -2.72 -18.91
N GLY A 114 -25.03 -1.84 -17.91
CA GLY A 114 -26.03 -1.93 -16.84
C GLY A 114 -25.66 -2.91 -15.72
N GLU A 115 -24.38 -3.27 -15.61
CA GLU A 115 -23.86 -4.13 -14.56
C GLU A 115 -23.44 -3.32 -13.31
N THR A 116 -23.21 -3.99 -12.19
CA THR A 116 -22.62 -3.39 -10.98
C THR A 116 -21.33 -4.14 -10.62
N PRO A 117 -20.21 -3.81 -11.27
CA PRO A 117 -18.92 -4.48 -11.07
C PRO A 117 -18.28 -4.13 -9.71
N ILE A 118 -17.35 -4.98 -9.25
CA ILE A 118 -16.57 -4.75 -8.03
C ILE A 118 -15.10 -4.48 -8.42
N PRO A 119 -14.70 -3.21 -8.68
CA PRO A 119 -13.37 -2.89 -9.18
C PRO A 119 -12.26 -3.21 -8.16
N CYS A 120 -12.59 -3.26 -6.88
CA CYS A 120 -11.65 -3.59 -5.81
C CYS A 120 -11.08 -5.00 -5.93
N VAL A 121 -11.86 -5.96 -6.44
CA VAL A 121 -11.39 -7.34 -6.65
C VAL A 121 -10.33 -7.37 -7.74
N THR A 122 -10.63 -6.76 -8.89
CA THR A 122 -9.70 -6.66 -10.02
C THR A 122 -8.44 -5.90 -9.63
N CYS A 123 -8.58 -4.77 -8.92
CA CYS A 123 -7.44 -3.99 -8.41
C CYS A 123 -6.55 -4.80 -7.47
N ASN A 124 -7.12 -5.59 -6.56
CA ASN A 124 -6.33 -6.45 -5.70
C ASN A 124 -5.58 -7.50 -6.53
N GLN A 125 -6.28 -8.21 -7.44
CA GLN A 125 -5.70 -9.28 -8.25
C GLN A 125 -4.57 -8.81 -9.17
N THR A 126 -4.70 -7.63 -9.77
CA THR A 126 -3.76 -7.11 -10.77
C THR A 126 -2.75 -6.16 -10.14
N VAL A 127 -3.20 -5.00 -9.67
CA VAL A 127 -2.36 -3.89 -9.21
C VAL A 127 -1.69 -4.21 -7.87
N LYS A 128 -2.45 -4.61 -6.83
CA LYS A 128 -1.88 -4.74 -5.48
C LYS A 128 -1.10 -6.02 -5.24
N PHE A 129 -1.50 -7.13 -5.85
CA PHE A 129 -0.79 -8.40 -5.66
C PHE A 129 0.20 -8.67 -6.78
N ALA A 130 -0.22 -8.69 -8.06
CA ALA A 130 0.70 -9.09 -9.13
C ALA A 130 1.78 -8.04 -9.39
N ASP A 131 1.39 -6.79 -9.65
CA ASP A 131 2.35 -5.75 -10.06
C ASP A 131 3.25 -5.30 -8.89
N LEU A 132 2.68 -5.08 -7.70
CA LEU A 132 3.48 -4.73 -6.52
C LEU A 132 4.44 -5.85 -6.10
N LEU A 133 4.01 -7.13 -6.12
CA LEU A 133 4.91 -8.24 -5.80
C LEU A 133 6.06 -8.32 -6.80
N SER A 134 5.76 -8.16 -8.09
CA SER A 134 6.78 -8.13 -9.14
C SER A 134 7.80 -7.01 -8.90
N ARG A 135 7.36 -5.84 -8.41
CA ARG A 135 8.26 -4.74 -8.03
C ARG A 135 9.05 -5.00 -6.76
N ALA A 136 8.47 -5.71 -5.79
CA ALA A 136 9.16 -6.06 -4.55
C ALA A 136 10.29 -7.08 -4.77
N GLN A 137 10.23 -7.87 -5.84
CA GLN A 137 11.21 -8.91 -6.18
C GLN A 137 12.31 -8.46 -7.16
N ALA A 138 12.16 -7.28 -7.77
CA ALA A 138 13.06 -6.75 -8.80
C ALA A 138 14.25 -6.00 -8.18
#